data_AF-A0A9E0NJ00-F1
#
_entry.id   AF-A0A9E0NJ00-F1
#
_cell.length_a   1.000
_cell.length_b   1.000
_cell.length_c   1.000
_cell.angle_alpha   90.00
_cell.angle_beta   90.00
_cell.angle_gamma   90.00
#
_symmetry.space_group_name_H-M   'P 1'
#
loop_
_entity.id
_entity.type
_entity.pdbx_description
1 polymer ?
#
loop_
_entity_poly.entity_id
_entity_poly.type
_entity_poly.pdbx_seq_one_letter_code
_entity_poly.pdbx_strand_id
1 'polypeptide(L)' 'RTPAGERRWRLTPLFDDQELDSRRTGGPGYWEGAVRAPGARGYLELTGYVSPLKM' A
#
# COMPACT_ATOMS: atom_id res chain seq x y z
N ARG A 1 -17.82 -8.06 -12.90
CA ARG A 1 -16.46 -8.19 -13.49
C ARG A 1 -16.25 -6.99 -14.40
N THR A 2 -15.07 -6.36 -14.39
CA THR A 2 -14.80 -5.28 -15.36
C THR A 2 -14.83 -5.86 -16.79
N PRO A 3 -15.14 -5.07 -17.83
CA PRO A 3 -15.07 -5.55 -19.22
C PRO A 3 -13.69 -6.15 -19.59
N ALA A 4 -12.63 -5.71 -18.90
CA ALA A 4 -11.27 -6.21 -19.08
C ALA A 4 -10.95 -7.49 -18.29
N GLY A 5 -11.89 -8.04 -17.51
CA GLY A 5 -11.67 -9.23 -16.69
C GLY A 5 -10.85 -8.97 -15.43
N GLU A 6 -10.24 -10.04 -14.89
CA GLU A 6 -9.30 -9.98 -13.78
C GLU A 6 -7.90 -9.66 -14.31
N ARG A 7 -7.17 -8.77 -13.64
CA ARG A 7 -5.79 -8.45 -13.98
C ARG A 7 -4.93 -8.60 -12.74
N ARG A 8 -3.77 -9.22 -12.90
CA ARG A 8 -2.79 -9.40 -11.84
C ARG A 8 -1.61 -8.46 -12.08
N TRP A 9 -1.26 -7.70 -11.05
CA TRP A 9 -0.14 -6.77 -11.08
C TRP A 9 0.86 -7.15 -10.00
N ARG A 10 2.15 -7.13 -10.34
CA ARG A 10 3.23 -7.17 -9.35
C ARG A 10 3.65 -5.73 -9.09
N LEU A 11 3.50 -5.30 -7.85
CA LEU A 11 3.95 -4.00 -7.38
C LEU A 11 5.29 -4.18 -6.65
N THR A 12 6.27 -3.36 -6.97
CA THR A 12 7.56 -3.30 -6.27
C THR A 12 7.66 -1.95 -5.56
N PRO A 13 7.87 -1.91 -4.23
CA PRO A 13 8.07 -0.65 -3.51
C PRO A 13 9.37 0.03 -3.93
N LEU A 14 9.43 1.36 -3.82
CA LEU A 14 10.67 2.12 -4.05
C LEU A 14 11.73 1.78 -2.98
N PHE A 15 11.30 1.70 -1.73
CA PHE A 15 12.01 1.17 -0.57
C PHE A 15 10.98 0.72 0.48
N ASP A 16 11.42 -0.09 1.44
CA ASP A 16 10.51 -0.80 2.35
C ASP A 16 9.87 0.13 3.40
N ASP A 17 10.65 1.04 4.00
CA ASP A 17 10.21 1.87 5.13
C ASP A 17 9.56 3.19 4.69
N GLN A 18 8.39 3.08 4.07
CA GLN A 18 7.51 4.21 3.73
C GLN A 18 6.33 4.30 4.71
N GLU A 19 6.58 4.03 6.00
CA GLU A 19 5.58 4.12 7.06
C GLU A 19 5.29 5.59 7.43
N LEU A 20 4.01 5.90 7.63
CA LEU A 20 3.52 7.18 8.14
C LEU A 20 2.72 6.95 9.43
N ASP A 21 3.30 7.32 10.57
CA ASP A 21 2.62 7.30 11.86
C ASP A 21 1.84 8.61 12.11
N SER A 22 0.55 8.58 11.80
CA SER A 22 -0.37 9.70 12.05
C SER A 22 -1.13 9.62 13.38
N ARG A 23 -0.79 8.66 14.26
CA ARG A 23 -1.54 8.39 15.51
C ARG A 23 -1.46 9.54 16.51
N ARG A 24 -0.39 10.33 16.46
CA ARG A 24 -0.24 11.53 17.32
C ARG A 24 -1.33 12.58 17.08
N THR A 25 -1.96 12.57 15.91
CA THR A 25 -3.05 13.47 15.52
C THR A 25 -4.40 12.78 15.41
N GLY A 26 -4.53 11.56 15.94
CA GLY A 26 -5.78 10.79 15.94
C GLY A 26 -6.07 10.00 14.66
N GLY A 27 -5.14 9.96 13.70
CA GLY A 27 -5.24 9.10 12.52
C GLY A 27 -4.69 7.68 12.77
N PRO A 28 -4.83 6.75 11.81
CA PRO A 28 -4.22 5.42 11.92
C PRO A 28 -2.72 5.43 11.58
N GLY A 29 -2.05 4.29 11.77
CA GLY A 29 -0.75 4.07 11.12
C GLY A 29 -0.98 3.65 9.66
N TYR A 30 -0.22 4.25 8.75
CA TYR A 30 -0.27 3.96 7.33
C TYR A 30 1.09 3.48 6.83
N TRP A 31 1.08 2.73 5.74
CA TRP A 31 2.20 2.67 4.82
C TRP A 31 1.77 3.40 3.54
N GLU A 32 2.43 4.49 3.19
CA GLU A 32 2.09 5.34 2.03
C GLU A 32 3.27 5.40 1.08
N GLY A 33 3.42 4.35 0.26
CA GLY A 33 4.64 4.18 -0.51
C GLY A 33 4.48 4.33 -2.01
N ALA A 34 5.48 4.96 -2.61
CA ALA A 34 5.68 4.94 -4.05
C ALA A 34 6.00 3.51 -4.50
N VAL A 35 5.30 3.06 -5.55
CA VAL A 35 5.43 1.71 -6.13
C VAL A 35 5.62 1.77 -7.64
N ARG A 36 6.20 0.70 -8.19
CA ARG A 36 6.37 0.49 -9.62
C ARG A 36 5.70 -0.81 -10.06
N ALA A 37 5.23 -0.82 -11.29
CA ALA A 37 4.84 -2.02 -12.02
C ALA A 37 5.48 -1.97 -13.42
N PRO A 38 5.48 -3.07 -14.20
CA PRO A 38 5.97 -3.03 -15.57
C PRO A 38 5.30 -1.91 -16.39
N GLY A 39 6.09 -0.91 -16.82
CA GLY A 39 5.59 0.24 -17.58
C GLY A 39 4.79 1.30 -16.80
N ALA A 40 4.70 1.20 -15.47
CA ALA A 40 3.89 2.11 -14.66
C ALA A 40 4.55 2.51 -13.34
N ARG A 41 4.13 3.65 -12.80
CA ARG A 41 4.49 4.18 -11.47
C ARG A 41 3.21 4.65 -10.78
N GLY A 42 3.16 4.55 -9.47
CA GLY A 42 2.01 4.99 -8.68
C GLY A 42 2.31 4.96 -7.18
N TYR A 43 1.24 5.01 -6.39
CA TYR A 43 1.28 4.89 -4.94
C TYR A 43 0.37 3.75 -4.48
N LEU A 44 0.74 3.12 -3.36
CA LEU A 44 -0.05 2.14 -2.65
C LEU A 44 -0.17 2.60 -1.20
N GLU A 45 -1.41 2.67 -0.72
CA GLU A 45 -1.73 2.90 0.70
C GLU A 45 -2.11 1.57 1.34
N LEU A 46 -1.49 1.26 2.48
CA LEU A 46 -1.88 0.15 3.34
C LEU A 46 -2.21 0.69 4.73
N THR A 47 -3.29 0.20 5.32
CA THR A 47 -3.74 0.57 6.66
C THR A 47 -4.17 -0.68 7.44
N GLY A 48 -4.24 -0.58 8.77
CA GLY A 48 -4.65 -1.69 9.64
C GLY A 48 -3.56 -2.71 9.99
N TYR A 49 -2.30 -2.44 9.64
CA TYR A 49 -1.14 -3.32 9.90
C TYR A 49 -0.29 -2.91 11.12
N VAL A 50 -0.74 -1.92 11.90
CA VAL A 50 -0.04 -1.47 13.13
C VAL A 50 0.07 -2.59 14.18
N SER A 51 -0.82 -3.57 14.12
CA SER A 51 -0.80 -4.76 14.97
C SER A 51 -0.87 -6.02 14.09
N PRO A 52 -0.40 -7.18 14.58
CA PRO A 52 -0.56 -8.44 13.87
C PRO A 52 -2.04 -8.69 13.48
N LEU A 53 -2.25 -9.16 12.25
CA LEU A 53 -3.58 -9.58 11.80
C LEU A 53 -4.11 -10.72 12.66
N LYS A 54 -5.38 -10.64 13.02
CA LYS A 54 -6.11 -11.74 13.64
C LYS A 54 -6.71 -12.58 12.52
N MET A 55 -6.34 -13.86 12.47
CA MET A 55 -6.90 -14.86 11.55
C MET A 55 -8.14 -15.54 12.15
#